data_AF-A0A8T4KA05-F1
#
_entry.id   AF-A0A8T4KA05-F1
#
_cell.length_a   1.000
_cell.length_b   1.000
_cell.length_c   1.000
_cell.angle_alpha   90.00
_cell.angle_beta   90.00
_cell.angle_gamma   90.00
#
_symmetry.space_group_name_H-M   'P 1'
#
loop_
_entity.id
_entity.type
_entity.pdbx_description
1 polymer ?
#
loop_
_entity_poly.entity_id
_entity_poly.type
_entity_poly.pdbx_seq_one_letter_code
_entity_poly.pdbx_strand_id
1 'polypeptide(L)'
;MVGKLYVFEGLDGAGITTQATLLRNHFLSKDKEAILTKEPTDGLLGGVIKACLRGEWKTNPLTLQMLFAADRAHHLHTEIEPALKRNKTVICDRYILSSLVFGSLSTSMDILKQMNAHFLKPYMTIVIDTNPKMCLERMKKARHHVELFEEEQKLVQIRQNLITLKKYFPDTYFVDGNRPPMEVFEDVKKLVGKF
;
A
#
# COMPACT_ATOMS: atom_id res chain seq x y z
N MET A 1 24.75 6.99 -3.13
CA MET A 1 23.52 6.45 -3.75
C MET A 1 22.33 7.14 -3.08
N VAL A 2 21.19 7.25 -3.78
CA VAL A 2 19.93 7.71 -3.19
C VAL A 2 19.20 6.48 -2.64
N GLY A 3 18.47 6.63 -1.54
CA GLY A 3 17.67 5.55 -0.96
C GLY A 3 16.64 4.99 -1.94
N LYS A 4 16.13 3.79 -1.66
CA LYS A 4 15.10 3.12 -2.48
C LYS A 4 13.76 3.12 -1.75
N LEU A 5 12.67 3.44 -2.46
CA LEU A 5 11.29 3.34 -1.97
C LEU A 5 10.68 2.00 -2.40
N TYR A 6 10.48 1.10 -1.45
CA TYR A 6 9.72 -0.14 -1.63
C TYR A 6 8.30 0.09 -1.14
N VAL A 7 7.32 -0.25 -1.95
CA VAL A 7 5.90 -0.15 -1.60
C VAL A 7 5.33 -1.55 -1.49
N PHE A 8 4.57 -1.83 -0.44
CA PHE A 8 3.74 -3.03 -0.36
C PHE A 8 2.28 -2.69 -0.62
N GLU A 9 1.62 -3.54 -1.40
CA GLU A 9 0.23 -3.42 -1.80
C GLU A 9 -0.49 -4.76 -1.62
N GLY A 10 -1.82 -4.71 -1.60
CA GLY A 10 -2.66 -5.89 -1.46
C GLY A 10 -4.02 -5.58 -0.86
N LEU A 11 -4.82 -6.64 -0.69
CA LEU A 11 -6.07 -6.56 0.05
C LEU A 11 -5.79 -6.33 1.54
N ASP A 12 -6.74 -5.72 2.23
CA ASP A 12 -6.74 -5.76 3.69
C ASP A 12 -6.74 -7.23 4.16
N GLY A 13 -5.97 -7.53 5.22
CA GLY A 13 -5.75 -8.90 5.68
C GLY A 13 -4.76 -9.74 4.84
N ALA A 14 -4.18 -9.21 3.75
CA ALA A 14 -3.19 -9.95 2.95
C ALA A 14 -1.84 -10.17 3.67
N GLY A 15 -1.56 -9.44 4.75
CA GLY A 15 -0.29 -9.51 5.49
C GLY A 15 0.74 -8.45 5.09
N ILE A 16 0.29 -7.37 4.44
CA ILE A 16 1.12 -6.24 3.95
C ILE A 16 2.02 -5.70 5.07
N THR A 17 1.43 -5.23 6.18
CA THR A 17 2.17 -4.66 7.31
C THR A 17 3.19 -5.64 7.90
N THR A 18 2.85 -6.94 7.95
CA THR A 18 3.76 -8.00 8.42
C THR A 18 4.98 -8.10 7.50
N GLN A 19 4.77 -8.21 6.19
CA GLN A 19 5.87 -8.35 5.22
C GLN A 19 6.73 -7.08 5.15
N ALA A 20 6.12 -5.90 5.22
CA ALA A 20 6.81 -4.62 5.27
C ALA A 20 7.73 -4.51 6.51
N THR A 21 7.22 -4.93 7.68
CA THR A 21 7.99 -4.95 8.93
C THR A 21 9.16 -5.94 8.88
N LEU A 22 8.92 -7.15 8.35
CA LEU A 22 9.96 -8.16 8.19
C LEU A 22 11.06 -7.67 7.24
N LEU A 23 10.69 -7.02 6.13
CA LEU A 23 11.67 -6.48 5.19
C LEU A 23 12.52 -5.37 5.83
N ARG A 24 11.89 -4.45 6.60
CA ARG A 24 12.63 -3.43 7.34
C ARG A 24 13.65 -4.07 8.27
N ASN A 25 13.22 -5.04 9.08
CA ASN A 25 14.10 -5.71 10.03
C ASN A 25 15.26 -6.43 9.34
N HIS A 26 15.03 -6.99 8.15
CA HIS A 26 16.09 -7.63 7.36
C HIS A 26 17.13 -6.64 6.80
N PHE A 27 16.72 -5.42 6.44
CA PHE A 27 17.69 -4.38 6.09
C PHE A 27 18.50 -3.94 7.31
N LEU A 28 17.84 -3.74 8.45
CA LEU A 28 18.51 -3.37 9.69
C LEU A 28 19.51 -4.45 10.15
N SER A 29 19.17 -5.74 10.00
CA SER A 29 20.08 -6.86 10.33
C SER A 29 21.29 -6.97 9.39
N LYS A 30 21.35 -6.14 8.34
CA LYS A 30 22.46 -6.05 7.37
C LYS A 30 23.14 -4.68 7.44
N ASP A 31 22.99 -3.96 8.55
CA ASP A 31 23.53 -2.63 8.79
C ASP A 31 23.10 -1.58 7.75
N LYS A 32 21.92 -1.78 7.14
CA LYS A 32 21.30 -0.81 6.21
C LYS A 32 20.18 -0.06 6.91
N GLU A 33 20.24 1.27 6.89
CA GLU A 33 19.15 2.09 7.43
C GLU A 33 17.87 1.89 6.62
N ALA A 34 16.78 1.55 7.33
CA ALA A 34 15.46 1.40 6.75
C ALA A 34 14.37 1.97 7.67
N ILE A 35 13.41 2.70 7.09
CA ILE A 35 12.22 3.18 7.79
C ILE A 35 10.96 2.47 7.26
N LEU A 36 9.96 2.36 8.11
CA LEU A 36 8.64 1.84 7.76
C LEU A 36 7.63 2.97 7.93
N THR A 37 6.80 3.18 6.91
CA THR A 37 5.70 4.14 6.91
C THR A 37 4.46 3.54 6.23
N LYS A 38 3.33 4.25 6.24
CA LYS A 38 2.05 3.79 5.68
C LYS A 38 1.17 4.94 5.20
N GLU A 39 0.32 4.66 4.22
CA GLU A 39 -0.76 5.54 3.77
C GLU A 39 -2.14 4.87 3.98
N PRO A 40 -3.18 5.60 4.42
CA PRO A 40 -3.15 7.00 4.84
C PRO A 40 -2.37 7.21 6.15
N THR A 41 -1.68 8.33 6.26
CA THR A 41 -0.77 8.62 7.38
C THR A 41 -1.51 8.77 8.72
N ASP A 42 -0.79 8.82 9.83
CA ASP A 42 -1.37 9.16 11.15
C ASP A 42 -1.44 10.68 11.40
N GLY A 43 -1.16 11.50 10.38
CA GLY A 43 -1.29 12.96 10.41
C GLY A 43 -2.74 13.45 10.24
N LEU A 44 -2.91 14.77 10.17
CA LEU A 44 -4.22 15.42 10.09
C LEU A 44 -5.07 14.92 8.91
N LEU A 45 -4.49 14.91 7.69
CA LEU A 45 -5.20 14.46 6.49
C LEU A 45 -5.53 12.97 6.56
N GLY A 46 -4.58 12.15 6.96
CA GLY A 46 -4.80 10.72 7.16
C GLY A 46 -5.85 10.41 8.23
N GLY A 47 -5.98 11.23 9.26
CA GLY A 47 -7.07 11.16 10.24
C GLY A 47 -8.45 11.41 9.61
N VAL A 48 -8.59 12.45 8.78
CA VAL A 48 -9.83 12.74 8.03
C VAL A 48 -10.19 11.61 7.08
N ILE A 49 -9.19 11.04 6.37
CA ILE A 49 -9.40 9.89 5.50
C ILE A 49 -9.91 8.69 6.30
N LYS A 50 -9.28 8.38 7.45
CA LYS A 50 -9.71 7.27 8.32
C LYS A 50 -11.14 7.45 8.82
N ALA A 51 -11.53 8.68 9.17
CA ALA A 51 -12.93 8.98 9.52
C ALA A 51 -13.89 8.70 8.36
N CYS A 52 -13.50 8.99 7.10
CA CYS A 52 -14.28 8.60 5.92
C CYS A 52 -14.42 7.08 5.81
N LEU A 53 -13.31 6.35 5.92
CA LEU A 53 -13.27 4.89 5.76
C LEU A 53 -14.09 4.15 6.81
N ARG A 54 -14.18 4.72 8.02
CA ARG A 54 -15.03 4.23 9.13
C ARG A 54 -16.49 4.68 9.03
N GLY A 55 -16.82 5.55 8.08
CA GLY A 55 -18.17 6.11 7.94
C GLY A 55 -18.53 7.18 8.99
N GLU A 56 -17.55 7.65 9.77
CA GLU A 56 -17.71 8.70 10.79
C GLU A 56 -17.90 10.08 10.15
N TRP A 57 -17.33 10.28 8.97
CA TRP A 57 -17.56 11.48 8.15
C TRP A 57 -17.87 11.07 6.70
N LYS A 58 -18.85 11.73 6.08
CA LYS A 58 -19.26 11.43 4.69
C LYS A 58 -18.83 12.54 3.77
N THR A 59 -18.22 12.16 2.66
CA THR A 59 -17.86 13.08 1.57
C THR A 59 -18.04 12.38 0.23
N ASN A 60 -18.02 13.15 -0.87
CA ASN A 60 -18.15 12.55 -2.19
C ASN A 60 -16.85 11.80 -2.58
N PRO A 61 -16.92 10.83 -3.51
CA PRO A 61 -15.76 10.03 -3.91
C PRO A 61 -14.56 10.85 -4.38
N LEU A 62 -14.79 11.91 -5.17
CA LEU A 62 -13.72 12.75 -5.70
C LEU A 62 -12.97 13.48 -4.57
N THR A 63 -13.68 14.03 -3.60
CA THR A 63 -13.09 14.66 -2.40
C THR A 63 -12.24 13.66 -1.62
N LEU A 64 -12.73 12.43 -1.43
CA LEU A 64 -11.95 11.40 -0.74
C LEU A 64 -10.65 11.08 -1.47
N GLN A 65 -10.67 10.96 -2.80
CA GLN A 65 -9.46 10.74 -3.59
C GLN A 65 -8.50 11.95 -3.54
N MET A 66 -9.03 13.17 -3.48
CA MET A 66 -8.22 14.39 -3.33
C MET A 66 -7.53 14.43 -1.97
N LEU A 67 -8.21 13.99 -0.91
CA LEU A 67 -7.63 13.85 0.42
C LEU A 67 -6.48 12.84 0.42
N PHE A 68 -6.65 11.67 -0.21
CA PHE A 68 -5.55 10.70 -0.36
C PHE A 68 -4.34 11.29 -1.11
N ALA A 69 -4.56 12.03 -2.19
CA ALA A 69 -3.48 12.67 -2.94
C ALA A 69 -2.78 13.76 -2.09
N ALA A 70 -3.53 14.54 -1.32
CA ALA A 70 -2.98 15.57 -0.43
C ALA A 70 -2.17 14.96 0.73
N ASP A 71 -2.68 13.88 1.35
CA ASP A 71 -1.98 13.13 2.41
C ASP A 71 -0.65 12.58 1.88
N ARG A 72 -0.65 11.98 0.69
CA ARG A 72 0.56 11.51 0.00
C ARG A 72 1.56 12.62 -0.32
N ALA A 73 1.08 13.75 -0.84
CA ALA A 73 1.95 14.88 -1.16
C ALA A 73 2.67 15.39 0.09
N HIS A 74 1.94 15.53 1.20
CA HIS A 74 2.50 15.90 2.50
C HIS A 74 3.50 14.83 2.99
N HIS A 75 3.11 13.56 2.98
CA HIS A 75 3.94 12.43 3.40
C HIS A 75 5.27 12.33 2.64
N LEU A 76 5.23 12.53 1.32
CA LEU A 76 6.42 12.60 0.48
C LEU A 76 7.38 13.70 0.94
N HIS A 77 6.85 14.90 1.13
CA HIS A 77 7.62 16.08 1.50
C HIS A 77 8.24 15.94 2.90
N THR A 78 7.49 15.45 3.87
CA THR A 78 7.90 15.46 5.28
C THR A 78 8.70 14.24 5.71
N GLU A 79 8.53 13.08 5.04
CA GLU A 79 9.09 11.82 5.51
C GLU A 79 9.86 11.05 4.42
N ILE A 80 9.20 10.70 3.31
CA ILE A 80 9.79 9.81 2.30
C ILE A 80 11.00 10.45 1.62
N GLU A 81 10.85 11.63 0.99
CA GLU A 81 11.93 12.24 0.23
C GLU A 81 13.14 12.62 1.11
N PRO A 82 12.96 13.19 2.33
CA PRO A 82 14.07 13.41 3.25
C PRO A 82 14.83 12.14 3.61
N ALA A 83 14.12 11.02 3.82
CA ALA A 83 14.75 9.73 4.13
C ALA A 83 15.55 9.19 2.94
N LEU A 84 14.98 9.25 1.73
CA LEU A 84 15.67 8.81 0.51
C LEU A 84 16.92 9.65 0.22
N LYS A 85 16.85 10.97 0.44
CA LYS A 85 18.02 11.88 0.31
C LYS A 85 19.14 11.55 1.28
N ARG A 86 18.83 10.97 2.44
CA ARG A 86 19.79 10.45 3.43
C ARG A 86 20.22 9.01 3.16
N ASN A 87 19.96 8.49 1.97
CA ASN A 87 20.29 7.11 1.57
C ASN A 87 19.62 6.03 2.43
N LYS A 88 18.48 6.35 3.07
CA LYS A 88 17.67 5.36 3.81
C LYS A 88 16.76 4.61 2.87
N THR A 89 16.58 3.32 3.12
CA THR A 89 15.53 2.55 2.47
C THR A 89 14.19 2.93 3.09
N VAL A 90 13.19 3.24 2.26
CA VAL A 90 11.83 3.55 2.71
C VAL A 90 10.94 2.39 2.33
N ILE A 91 10.22 1.83 3.29
CA ILE A 91 9.23 0.78 3.07
C ILE A 91 7.86 1.38 3.41
N CYS A 92 6.96 1.44 2.44
CA CYS A 92 5.65 2.05 2.59
C CYS A 92 4.54 0.98 2.43
N ASP A 93 3.66 0.90 3.42
CA ASP A 93 2.41 0.14 3.35
C ASP A 93 1.34 1.00 2.65
N ARG A 94 0.94 0.58 1.43
CA ARG A 94 0.10 1.32 0.46
C ARG A 94 0.74 2.57 -0.13
N TYR A 95 0.38 2.85 -1.39
CA TYR A 95 0.80 4.06 -2.10
C TYR A 95 -0.16 4.36 -3.27
N ILE A 96 0.37 4.87 -4.40
CA ILE A 96 -0.39 5.24 -5.61
C ILE A 96 -1.29 4.10 -6.11
N LEU A 97 -0.81 2.85 -6.08
CA LEU A 97 -1.58 1.72 -6.62
C LEU A 97 -2.87 1.50 -5.83
N SER A 98 -2.84 1.62 -4.50
CA SER A 98 -4.05 1.65 -3.67
C SER A 98 -5.03 2.75 -4.12
N SER A 99 -4.57 3.98 -4.36
CA SER A 99 -5.47 5.06 -4.84
C SER A 99 -6.15 4.70 -6.17
N LEU A 100 -5.42 4.10 -7.11
CA LEU A 100 -6.02 3.71 -8.40
C LEU A 100 -6.98 2.52 -8.24
N VAL A 101 -6.60 1.49 -7.49
CA VAL A 101 -7.39 0.27 -7.31
C VAL A 101 -8.70 0.58 -6.60
N PHE A 102 -8.64 1.20 -5.41
CA PHE A 102 -9.81 1.49 -4.59
C PHE A 102 -10.61 2.67 -5.15
N GLY A 103 -9.93 3.71 -5.64
CA GLY A 103 -10.58 4.87 -6.25
C GLY A 103 -11.39 4.52 -7.49
N SER A 104 -10.92 3.55 -8.30
CA SER A 104 -11.61 3.15 -9.54
C SER A 104 -13.01 2.58 -9.34
N LEU A 105 -13.37 2.19 -8.11
CA LEU A 105 -14.72 1.74 -7.78
C LEU A 105 -15.76 2.86 -7.84
N SER A 106 -15.32 4.12 -7.79
CA SER A 106 -16.21 5.27 -7.63
C SER A 106 -15.76 6.54 -8.37
N THR A 107 -14.56 6.54 -8.97
CA THR A 107 -13.96 7.69 -9.66
C THR A 107 -13.31 7.23 -10.96
N SER A 108 -13.36 8.07 -12.00
CA SER A 108 -12.73 7.80 -13.30
C SER A 108 -11.22 7.53 -13.17
N MET A 109 -10.75 6.52 -13.90
CA MET A 109 -9.32 6.16 -13.95
C MET A 109 -8.44 7.30 -14.46
N ASP A 110 -8.93 8.14 -15.38
CA ASP A 110 -8.16 9.25 -15.95
C ASP A 110 -7.91 10.33 -14.91
N ILE A 111 -8.94 10.65 -14.10
CA ILE A 111 -8.82 11.58 -12.97
C ILE A 111 -7.82 11.05 -11.95
N LEU A 112 -7.94 9.76 -11.58
CA LEU A 112 -7.04 9.14 -10.62
C LEU A 112 -5.58 9.12 -11.10
N LYS A 113 -5.34 8.84 -12.38
CA LYS A 113 -4.01 8.90 -12.98
C LYS A 113 -3.46 10.31 -12.96
N GLN A 114 -4.25 11.31 -13.37
CA GLN A 114 -3.83 12.70 -13.39
C GLN A 114 -3.44 13.20 -12.00
N MET A 115 -4.26 12.91 -10.99
CA MET A 115 -3.98 13.29 -9.59
C MET A 115 -2.69 12.69 -9.03
N ASN A 116 -2.29 11.53 -9.54
CA ASN A 116 -1.13 10.79 -9.03
C ASN A 116 0.11 10.87 -9.95
N ALA A 117 0.03 11.54 -11.09
CA ALA A 117 1.05 11.52 -12.14
C ALA A 117 2.40 12.12 -11.71
N HIS A 118 2.38 13.05 -10.76
CA HIS A 118 3.56 13.80 -10.34
C HIS A 118 4.28 13.21 -9.13
N PHE A 119 3.72 12.17 -8.51
CA PHE A 119 4.32 11.56 -7.34
C PHE A 119 5.51 10.67 -7.69
N LEU A 120 6.46 10.59 -6.76
CA LEU A 120 7.65 9.76 -6.88
C LEU A 120 7.27 8.32 -7.19
N LYS A 121 7.82 7.75 -8.27
CA LYS A 121 7.61 6.34 -8.58
C LYS A 121 8.42 5.47 -7.60
N PRO A 122 7.81 4.42 -7.03
CA PRO A 122 8.55 3.50 -6.17
C PRO A 122 9.63 2.78 -6.96
N TYR A 123 10.72 2.43 -6.29
CA TYR A 123 11.75 1.54 -6.83
C TYR A 123 11.16 0.16 -7.13
N MET A 124 10.24 -0.30 -6.28
CA MET A 124 9.57 -1.58 -6.45
C MET A 124 8.23 -1.55 -5.71
N THR A 125 7.18 -2.07 -6.35
CA THR A 125 5.90 -2.36 -5.71
C THR A 125 5.73 -3.86 -5.56
N ILE A 126 5.48 -4.32 -4.33
CA ILE A 126 5.33 -5.73 -3.97
C ILE A 126 3.88 -5.96 -3.56
N VAL A 127 3.12 -6.61 -4.43
CA VAL A 127 1.73 -6.98 -4.17
C VAL A 127 1.70 -8.33 -3.46
N ILE A 128 1.19 -8.37 -2.24
CA ILE A 128 0.91 -9.62 -1.53
C ILE A 128 -0.45 -10.14 -2.00
N ASP A 129 -0.43 -11.09 -2.92
CA ASP A 129 -1.64 -11.64 -3.54
C ASP A 129 -2.21 -12.75 -2.66
N THR A 130 -3.35 -12.49 -2.03
CA THR A 130 -4.00 -13.41 -1.09
C THR A 130 -5.45 -13.61 -1.48
N ASN A 131 -5.97 -14.81 -1.25
CA ASN A 131 -7.36 -15.15 -1.49
C ASN A 131 -8.29 -14.21 -0.67
N PRO A 132 -9.28 -13.56 -1.31
CA PRO A 132 -10.24 -12.69 -0.64
C PRO A 132 -10.91 -13.31 0.61
N LYS A 133 -11.22 -14.62 0.57
CA LYS A 133 -11.81 -15.32 1.71
C LYS A 133 -10.86 -15.37 2.90
N MET A 134 -9.59 -15.71 2.66
CA MET A 134 -8.56 -15.71 3.70
C MET A 134 -8.32 -14.32 4.28
N CYS A 135 -8.34 -13.28 3.42
CA CYS A 135 -8.27 -11.88 3.85
C CYS A 135 -9.40 -11.54 4.83
N LEU A 136 -10.64 -11.86 4.49
CA LEU A 136 -11.80 -11.64 5.38
C LEU A 136 -11.66 -12.37 6.71
N GLU A 137 -11.24 -13.64 6.69
CA GLU A 137 -11.04 -14.41 7.91
C GLU A 137 -9.97 -13.79 8.82
N ARG A 138 -8.86 -13.32 8.23
CA ARG A 138 -7.79 -12.64 8.97
C ARG A 138 -8.27 -11.30 9.55
N MET A 139 -9.04 -10.52 8.80
CA MET A 139 -9.60 -9.25 9.28
C MET A 139 -10.59 -9.44 10.42
N LYS A 140 -11.52 -10.40 10.30
CA LYS A 140 -12.49 -10.75 11.37
C LYS A 140 -11.82 -11.15 12.68
N LYS A 141 -10.63 -11.76 12.62
CA LYS A 141 -9.84 -12.10 13.82
C LYS A 141 -9.12 -10.91 14.42
N ALA A 142 -8.78 -9.90 13.60
CA ALA A 142 -7.99 -8.75 14.01
C ALA A 142 -8.84 -7.57 14.51
N ARG A 143 -10.09 -7.44 14.04
CA ARG A 143 -10.98 -6.31 14.35
C ARG A 143 -12.42 -6.74 14.51
N HIS A 144 -13.18 -5.97 15.30
CA HIS A 144 -14.61 -6.17 15.51
C HIS A 144 -15.51 -5.32 14.59
N HIS A 145 -14.97 -4.33 13.87
CA HIS A 145 -15.74 -3.45 12.97
C HIS A 145 -15.36 -3.68 11.51
N VAL A 146 -16.37 -3.56 10.63
CA VAL A 146 -16.24 -3.73 9.17
C VAL A 146 -15.99 -2.37 8.53
N GLU A 147 -14.92 -2.22 7.75
CA GLU A 147 -14.63 -1.00 6.99
C GLU A 147 -15.27 -1.01 5.59
N LEU A 148 -15.27 0.15 4.91
CA LEU A 148 -16.00 0.42 3.64
C LEU A 148 -15.80 -0.65 2.52
N PHE A 149 -14.64 -1.30 2.48
CA PHE A 149 -14.24 -2.24 1.42
C PHE A 149 -14.28 -3.72 1.83
N GLU A 150 -14.70 -4.04 3.06
CA GLU A 150 -14.60 -5.38 3.64
C GLU A 150 -15.81 -6.28 3.32
N GLU A 151 -16.08 -6.44 2.02
CA GLU A 151 -17.10 -7.36 1.48
C GLU A 151 -16.45 -8.28 0.44
N GLU A 152 -16.75 -9.59 0.47
CA GLU A 152 -16.05 -10.58 -0.37
C GLU A 152 -16.06 -10.23 -1.85
N GLN A 153 -17.22 -9.84 -2.37
CA GLN A 153 -17.39 -9.48 -3.78
C GLN A 153 -16.57 -8.24 -4.16
N LYS A 154 -16.50 -7.25 -3.25
CA LYS A 154 -15.64 -6.07 -3.42
C LYS A 154 -14.17 -6.46 -3.41
N LEU A 155 -13.74 -7.33 -2.50
CA LEU A 155 -12.35 -7.80 -2.43
C LEU A 155 -11.93 -8.59 -3.68
N VAL A 156 -12.83 -9.41 -4.24
CA VAL A 156 -12.61 -10.07 -5.54
C VAL A 156 -12.40 -9.04 -6.65
N GLN A 157 -13.25 -8.01 -6.72
CA GLN A 157 -13.12 -6.92 -7.69
C GLN A 157 -11.80 -6.14 -7.51
N ILE A 158 -11.44 -5.80 -6.27
CA ILE A 158 -10.19 -5.10 -5.93
C ILE A 158 -8.97 -5.92 -6.35
N ARG A 159 -8.97 -7.24 -6.09
CA ARG A 159 -7.90 -8.14 -6.54
C ARG A 159 -7.78 -8.16 -8.06
N GLN A 160 -8.90 -8.22 -8.78
CA GLN A 160 -8.90 -8.17 -10.23
C GLN A 160 -8.36 -6.83 -10.78
N ASN A 161 -8.70 -5.73 -10.10
CA ASN A 161 -8.18 -4.39 -10.43
C ASN A 161 -6.66 -4.31 -10.23
N LEU A 162 -6.11 -4.88 -9.15
CA LEU A 162 -4.66 -4.97 -8.92
C LEU A 162 -3.95 -5.65 -10.10
N ILE A 163 -4.46 -6.81 -10.54
CA ILE A 163 -3.91 -7.57 -11.67
C ILE A 163 -3.97 -6.74 -12.96
N THR A 164 -5.11 -6.11 -13.22
CA THR A 164 -5.35 -5.34 -14.45
C THR A 164 -4.51 -4.07 -14.52
N LEU A 165 -4.28 -3.41 -13.38
CA LEU A 165 -3.51 -2.17 -13.29
C LEU A 165 -2.01 -2.39 -13.33
N LYS A 166 -1.51 -3.60 -13.05
CA LYS A 166 -0.09 -3.97 -13.15
C LYS A 166 0.56 -3.50 -14.46
N LYS A 167 -0.16 -3.55 -15.58
CA LYS A 167 0.35 -3.13 -16.90
C LYS A 167 0.79 -1.65 -16.97
N TYR A 168 0.32 -0.82 -16.04
CA TYR A 168 0.71 0.60 -15.94
C TYR A 168 1.86 0.84 -14.94
N PHE A 169 2.28 -0.19 -14.20
CA PHE A 169 3.34 -0.12 -13.19
C PHE A 169 4.33 -1.28 -13.40
N PRO A 170 5.29 -1.14 -14.33
CA PRO A 170 6.19 -2.22 -14.72
C PRO A 170 7.01 -2.79 -13.56
N ASP A 171 7.32 -1.97 -12.55
CA ASP A 171 8.08 -2.35 -11.35
C ASP A 171 7.19 -3.00 -10.26
N THR A 172 6.06 -3.59 -10.66
CA THR A 172 5.11 -4.28 -9.77
C THR A 172 5.25 -5.79 -9.85
N TYR A 173 5.48 -6.42 -8.71
CA TYR A 173 5.72 -7.84 -8.57
C TYR A 173 4.70 -8.46 -7.60
N PHE A 174 4.21 -9.64 -7.95
CA PHE A 174 3.23 -10.35 -7.14
C PHE A 174 3.93 -11.46 -6.36
N VAL A 175 3.65 -11.54 -5.06
CA VAL A 175 4.09 -12.60 -4.17
C VAL A 175 2.86 -13.32 -3.64
N ASP A 176 2.85 -14.64 -3.72
CA ASP A 176 1.78 -15.46 -3.15
C ASP A 176 1.75 -15.33 -1.63
N GLY A 177 0.69 -14.70 -1.11
CA GLY A 177 0.43 -14.45 0.32
C GLY A 177 -0.46 -15.48 1.00
N ASN A 178 -0.82 -16.57 0.30
CA ASN A 178 -1.65 -17.66 0.83
C ASN A 178 -0.87 -18.63 1.73
N ARG A 179 0.45 -18.46 1.84
CA ARG A 179 1.35 -19.29 2.66
C ARG A 179 1.63 -18.67 4.04
N PRO A 180 2.25 -19.42 4.97
CA PRO A 180 2.68 -18.90 6.27
C PRO A 180 3.57 -17.64 6.13
N PRO A 181 3.48 -16.67 7.07
CA PRO A 181 4.15 -15.37 6.91
C PRO A 181 5.65 -15.43 6.62
N MET A 182 6.37 -16.40 7.20
CA MET A 182 7.80 -16.55 6.97
C MET A 182 8.12 -17.09 5.58
N GLU A 183 7.31 -17.98 5.02
CA GLU A 183 7.49 -18.47 3.64
C GLU A 183 7.23 -17.36 2.62
N VAL A 184 6.18 -16.57 2.84
CA VAL A 184 5.91 -15.37 2.04
C VAL A 184 7.11 -14.42 2.11
N PHE A 185 7.70 -14.26 3.29
CA PHE A 185 8.85 -13.38 3.48
C PHE A 185 10.12 -13.88 2.79
N GLU A 186 10.36 -15.18 2.72
CA GLU A 186 11.47 -15.73 1.93
C GLU A 186 11.37 -15.33 0.45
N ASP A 187 10.16 -15.32 -0.11
CA ASP A 187 9.97 -14.92 -1.51
C ASP A 187 10.08 -13.41 -1.71
N VAL A 188 9.62 -12.61 -0.75
CA VAL A 188 9.91 -11.16 -0.71
C VAL A 188 11.42 -10.91 -0.69
N LYS A 189 12.18 -11.62 0.14
CA LYS A 189 13.65 -11.49 0.20
C LYS A 189 14.32 -11.87 -1.12
N LYS A 190 13.91 -12.98 -1.74
CA LYS A 190 14.44 -13.41 -3.05
C LYS A 190 14.16 -12.36 -4.12
N LEU A 191 12.99 -11.73 -4.08
CA LEU A 191 12.62 -10.68 -5.02
C LEU A 191 13.48 -9.42 -4.82
N VAL A 192 13.60 -8.95 -3.58
CA VAL A 192 14.38 -7.74 -3.24
C VAL A 192 15.87 -7.95 -3.46
N GLY A 193 16.39 -9.16 -3.17
CA GLY A 193 17.81 -9.50 -3.31
C GLY A 193 18.29 -9.74 -4.76
N LYS A 194 17.38 -9.74 -5.75
CA LYS A 194 17.74 -9.84 -7.17
C LYS A 194 18.20 -8.50 -7.79
N PHE A 195 18.10 -7.38 -7.05
CA PHE A 195 18.38 -6.02 -7.52
C PHE A 195 19.06 -5.14 -6.44
#